data_AF-A0A1F7LY21-F1
#
_entry.id   AF-A0A1F7LY21-F1
#
_cell.length_a   1.000
_cell.length_b   1.000
_cell.length_c   1.000
_cell.angle_alpha   90.00
_cell.angle_beta   90.00
_cell.angle_gamma   90.00
#
_symmetry.space_group_name_H-M   'P 1'
#
loop_
_entity.id
_entity.type
_entity.pdbx_description
1 polymer ?
#
loop_
_entity_poly.entity_id
_entity_poly.type
_entity_poly.pdbx_seq_one_letter_code
_entity_poly.pdbx_strand_id
1 'polypeptide(L)'
;ECIRAYPLDAVVLLSGCDKTTPAMLMGAASADVPAIMVTGGPMLRGRWRAEDLGSGTDARRLWAEHRAERLSDEELCEVEACLSRSAGHCMVMGTASTMAAMAEALGMTLPGNAAIPGPDSRRLVLAELSGRRAVELALAGGPRPSEILTAPAFDNAIRADMAIGGSTNAIVHLVALAGRAEVPLPLARFDELSRTTPLLVNVKPSGTHLMEDFFHAGGLPAVLRELLPLLHGDALTVNGRSLADNVRDAACWNPDVIRPLGMPLGPEGGTVILSGNLCPDGAVLKQSAASPALFTHRGRAVVFAGQADLARRIDDPALGIDATSVLVLTHAGPKGAPGMPEWGAAPIPARLLKQGVTDMVRISDARMSGTSYGTVILHVAPESAVGGPLALVREGDEIQLDVPARRLTLRVPDAELARRRAAWTPPPPHFTSGWGRLFLDHVLQANEGCDFDILRGRRPVTRAESVLETRL
;
A
#
# COMPACT_ATOMS: atom_id res chain seq x y z
N GLU A 1 -6.05 -19.44 13.50
CA GLU A 1 -6.92 -20.59 13.80
C GLU A 1 -6.74 -21.76 12.82
N CYS A 2 -7.10 -21.69 11.53
CA CYS A 2 -7.03 -22.87 10.64
C CYS A 2 -5.66 -23.58 10.64
N ILE A 3 -4.56 -22.83 10.54
CA ILE A 3 -3.19 -23.41 10.59
C ILE A 3 -2.94 -24.10 11.94
N ARG A 4 -3.46 -23.54 13.04
CA ARG A 4 -3.19 -24.01 14.41
C ARG A 4 -4.05 -25.22 14.82
N ALA A 5 -5.24 -25.34 14.24
CA ALA A 5 -6.23 -26.35 14.60
C ALA A 5 -6.14 -27.65 13.79
N TYR A 6 -5.44 -27.65 12.66
CA TYR A 6 -5.29 -28.82 11.79
C TYR A 6 -3.84 -29.34 11.81
N PRO A 7 -3.62 -30.65 11.57
CA PRO A 7 -2.29 -31.27 11.59
C PRO A 7 -1.52 -30.92 10.31
N LEU A 8 -1.06 -29.67 10.20
CA LEU A 8 -0.32 -29.14 9.05
C LEU A 8 1.13 -28.86 9.45
N ASP A 9 2.08 -29.61 8.87
CA ASP A 9 3.52 -29.45 9.13
C ASP A 9 4.15 -28.28 8.34
N ALA A 10 3.54 -27.92 7.21
CA ALA A 10 3.86 -26.72 6.45
C ALA A 10 2.62 -26.23 5.69
N VAL A 11 2.62 -24.95 5.30
CA VAL A 11 1.51 -24.34 4.55
C VAL A 11 1.98 -23.61 3.30
N VAL A 12 1.23 -23.78 2.20
CA VAL A 12 1.37 -22.96 0.99
C VAL A 12 0.28 -21.90 0.98
N LEU A 13 0.68 -20.63 0.96
CA LEU A 13 -0.21 -19.48 1.01
C LEU A 13 -0.49 -18.99 -0.42
N LEU A 14 -1.66 -19.34 -0.97
CA LEU A 14 -2.08 -18.90 -2.31
C LEU A 14 -2.77 -17.53 -2.22
N SER A 15 -2.07 -16.48 -2.66
CA SER A 15 -2.54 -15.09 -2.60
C SER A 15 -2.65 -14.46 -3.98
N GLY A 16 -3.22 -13.26 -4.07
CA GLY A 16 -3.28 -12.51 -5.33
C GLY A 16 -3.82 -11.10 -5.17
N CYS A 17 -5.11 -10.98 -4.88
CA CYS A 17 -5.75 -9.66 -4.70
C CYS A 17 -5.21 -8.95 -3.45
N ASP A 18 -5.19 -7.61 -3.47
CA ASP A 18 -4.60 -6.69 -2.50
C ASP A 18 -4.40 -7.20 -1.07
N LYS A 19 -5.49 -7.58 -0.40
CA LYS A 19 -5.51 -7.85 1.05
C LYS A 19 -5.20 -9.31 1.39
N THR A 20 -5.17 -10.21 0.39
CA THR A 20 -4.94 -11.64 0.61
C THR A 20 -3.51 -11.92 1.07
N THR A 21 -2.52 -11.29 0.44
CA THR A 21 -1.09 -11.42 0.79
C THR A 21 -0.81 -11.07 2.25
N PRO A 22 -1.12 -9.84 2.74
CA PRO A 22 -0.88 -9.51 4.14
C PRO A 22 -1.70 -10.37 5.10
N ALA A 23 -2.98 -10.63 4.81
CA ALA A 23 -3.82 -11.44 5.70
C ALA A 23 -3.28 -12.86 5.90
N MET A 24 -2.84 -13.51 4.82
CA MET A 24 -2.25 -14.85 4.89
C MET A 24 -0.90 -14.86 5.58
N LEU A 25 -0.03 -13.88 5.30
CA LEU A 25 1.27 -13.76 5.99
C LEU A 25 1.08 -13.47 7.48
N MET A 26 0.15 -12.59 7.87
CA MET A 26 -0.17 -12.31 9.27
C MET A 26 -0.65 -13.57 9.99
N GLY A 27 -1.51 -14.36 9.35
CA GLY A 27 -1.98 -15.65 9.88
C GLY A 27 -0.85 -16.66 10.05
N ALA A 28 0.01 -16.81 9.04
CA ALA A 28 1.16 -17.72 9.07
C ALA A 28 2.20 -17.29 10.11
N ALA A 29 2.56 -16.00 10.17
CA ALA A 29 3.47 -15.45 11.17
C ALA A 29 2.94 -15.67 12.59
N SER A 30 1.63 -15.53 12.80
CA SER A 30 1.02 -15.77 14.12
C SER A 30 1.10 -17.25 14.53
N ALA A 31 0.94 -18.18 13.59
CA ALA A 31 0.97 -19.62 13.86
C ALA A 31 2.39 -20.21 13.88
N ASP A 32 3.33 -19.56 13.20
CA ASP A 32 4.77 -19.87 13.14
C ASP A 32 5.10 -21.31 12.73
N VAL A 33 4.26 -21.87 11.84
CA VAL A 33 4.50 -23.13 11.12
C VAL A 33 5.26 -22.80 9.83
N PRO A 34 6.18 -23.65 9.33
CA PRO A 34 6.85 -23.43 8.05
C PRO A 34 5.87 -23.06 6.95
N ALA A 35 6.11 -21.95 6.28
CA ALA A 35 5.18 -21.37 5.33
C ALA A 35 5.89 -20.81 4.11
N ILE A 36 5.31 -21.01 2.94
CA ILE A 36 5.75 -20.42 1.69
C ILE A 36 4.57 -19.80 0.96
N MET A 37 4.76 -18.64 0.37
CA MET A 37 3.73 -17.94 -0.37
C MET A 37 3.93 -18.07 -1.88
N VAL A 38 2.80 -18.20 -2.59
CA VAL A 38 2.71 -18.12 -4.05
C VAL A 38 1.66 -17.08 -4.39
N THR A 39 2.02 -16.09 -5.20
CA THR A 39 1.06 -15.09 -5.67
C THR A 39 0.46 -15.50 -7.02
N GLY A 40 -0.76 -15.08 -7.31
CA GLY A 40 -1.42 -15.36 -8.58
C GLY A 40 -0.76 -14.67 -9.78
N GLY A 41 -0.24 -13.46 -9.59
CA GLY A 41 0.39 -12.66 -10.64
C GLY A 41 -0.53 -11.62 -11.28
N PRO A 42 0.05 -10.57 -11.90
CA PRO A 42 -0.71 -9.50 -12.53
C PRO A 42 -1.45 -10.00 -13.78
N MET A 43 -2.55 -9.33 -14.10
CA MET A 43 -3.16 -9.42 -15.42
C MET A 43 -2.17 -9.01 -16.51
N LEU A 44 -2.47 -9.40 -17.74
CA LEU A 44 -1.92 -8.79 -18.93
C LEU A 44 -2.38 -7.32 -19.04
N ARG A 45 -1.61 -6.48 -19.75
CA ARG A 45 -1.91 -5.06 -20.00
C ARG A 45 -3.31 -4.87 -20.56
N GLY A 46 -3.98 -3.77 -20.27
CA GLY A 46 -5.20 -3.39 -20.99
C GLY A 46 -4.82 -2.76 -22.33
N ARG A 47 -5.70 -2.82 -23.33
CA ARG A 47 -5.45 -2.08 -24.58
C ARG A 47 -6.75 -1.55 -25.15
N TRP A 48 -6.87 -0.23 -25.23
CA TRP A 48 -8.00 0.45 -25.87
C TRP A 48 -7.48 1.23 -27.06
N ARG A 49 -7.94 0.86 -28.26
CA ARG A 49 -7.41 1.39 -29.54
C ARG A 49 -5.88 1.22 -29.60
N ALA A 50 -5.14 2.32 -29.70
CA ALA A 50 -3.68 2.34 -29.75
C ALA A 50 -3.02 2.53 -28.37
N GLU A 51 -3.79 2.70 -27.30
CA GLU A 51 -3.29 3.03 -25.97
C GLU A 51 -3.24 1.81 -25.04
N ASP A 52 -2.11 1.65 -24.36
CA ASP A 52 -1.95 0.68 -23.28
C ASP A 52 -2.53 1.21 -21.97
N LEU A 53 -3.44 0.45 -21.38
CA LEU A 53 -4.16 0.80 -20.16
C LEU A 53 -3.71 -0.04 -18.97
N GLY A 54 -3.56 0.59 -17.81
CA GLY A 54 -3.33 -0.04 -16.51
C GLY A 54 -4.57 0.04 -15.62
N SER A 55 -4.90 -1.06 -14.95
CA SER A 55 -6.01 -1.15 -14.01
C SER A 55 -5.93 -0.07 -12.93
N GLY A 56 -7.06 0.59 -12.68
CA GLY A 56 -7.17 1.64 -11.67
C GLY A 56 -6.56 2.97 -12.12
N THR A 57 -5.29 2.99 -12.53
CA THR A 57 -4.58 4.21 -12.95
C THR A 57 -5.29 4.88 -14.13
N ASP A 58 -5.43 4.16 -15.24
CA ASP A 58 -6.03 4.74 -16.44
C ASP A 58 -7.55 4.83 -16.35
N ALA A 59 -8.20 3.95 -15.59
CA ALA A 59 -9.63 4.08 -15.29
C ALA A 59 -9.94 5.41 -14.58
N ARG A 60 -9.10 5.82 -13.61
CA ARG A 60 -9.25 7.12 -12.92
C ARG A 60 -8.97 8.30 -13.83
N ARG A 61 -7.93 8.20 -14.67
CA ARG A 61 -7.62 9.23 -15.67
C ARG A 61 -8.76 9.42 -16.65
N LEU A 62 -9.25 8.34 -17.24
CA LEU A 62 -10.36 8.36 -18.20
C LEU A 62 -11.67 8.81 -17.55
N TRP A 63 -11.90 8.47 -16.28
CA TRP A 63 -13.02 9.02 -15.51
C TRP A 63 -12.89 10.55 -15.31
N ALA A 64 -11.68 11.07 -15.09
CA ALA A 64 -11.46 12.51 -15.02
C ALA A 64 -11.67 13.19 -16.38
N GLU A 65 -11.27 12.56 -17.49
CA GLU A 65 -11.55 13.03 -18.86
C GLU A 65 -13.05 13.05 -19.15
N HIS A 66 -13.77 12.01 -18.74
CA HIS A 66 -15.23 11.94 -18.84
C HIS A 66 -15.90 13.06 -18.04
N ARG A 67 -15.49 13.28 -16.78
CA ARG A 67 -15.98 14.41 -15.95
C ARG A 67 -15.63 15.79 -16.52
N ALA A 68 -14.61 15.85 -17.36
CA ALA A 68 -14.25 17.06 -18.09
C ALA A 68 -14.96 17.19 -19.45
N GLU A 69 -15.90 16.28 -19.77
CA GLU A 69 -16.64 16.22 -21.05
C GLU A 69 -15.73 16.02 -22.27
N ARG A 70 -14.58 15.35 -22.09
CA ARG A 70 -13.63 15.00 -23.17
C ARG A 70 -13.66 13.52 -23.57
N LEU A 71 -14.49 12.71 -22.92
CA LEU A 71 -14.68 11.28 -23.18
C LEU A 71 -16.19 10.97 -23.07
N SER A 72 -16.77 10.29 -24.08
CA SER A 72 -18.21 9.96 -24.06
C SER A 72 -18.53 8.74 -23.18
N ASP A 73 -19.83 8.52 -22.90
CA ASP A 73 -20.31 7.32 -22.20
C ASP A 73 -20.03 6.05 -23.00
N GLU A 74 -20.16 6.10 -24.34
CA GLU A 74 -19.84 4.99 -25.23
C GLU A 74 -18.36 4.64 -25.19
N GLU A 75 -17.48 5.66 -25.23
CA GLU A 75 -16.04 5.45 -25.11
C GLU A 75 -15.66 4.87 -23.75
N LEU A 76 -16.34 5.28 -22.68
CA LEU A 76 -16.14 4.70 -21.34
C LEU A 76 -16.57 3.22 -21.29
N CYS A 77 -17.66 2.86 -21.98
CA CYS A 77 -18.08 1.46 -22.14
C CYS A 77 -17.04 0.62 -22.91
N GLU A 78 -16.43 1.16 -23.96
CA GLU A 78 -15.35 0.48 -24.70
C GLU A 78 -14.15 0.19 -23.79
N VAL A 79 -13.76 1.15 -22.97
CA VAL A 79 -12.65 1.05 -22.03
C VAL A 79 -12.88 -0.08 -21.01
N GLU A 80 -14.10 -0.21 -20.48
CA GLU A 80 -14.44 -1.24 -19.49
C GLU A 80 -14.12 -2.66 -20.00
N ALA A 81 -14.52 -2.97 -21.23
CA ALA A 81 -14.31 -4.29 -21.84
C ALA A 81 -12.82 -4.58 -22.14
N CYS A 82 -12.00 -3.54 -22.28
CA CYS A 82 -10.61 -3.63 -22.72
C CYS A 82 -9.60 -3.53 -21.56
N LEU A 83 -10.02 -3.06 -20.39
CA LEU A 83 -9.14 -2.81 -19.26
C LEU A 83 -8.68 -4.10 -18.57
N SER A 84 -9.60 -5.01 -18.25
CA SER A 84 -9.32 -6.22 -17.45
C SER A 84 -9.51 -7.48 -18.28
N ARG A 85 -8.55 -7.76 -19.17
CA ARG A 85 -8.68 -8.75 -20.26
C ARG A 85 -7.98 -10.09 -20.06
N SER A 86 -7.66 -10.46 -18.82
CA SER A 86 -7.07 -11.77 -18.49
C SER A 86 -7.22 -12.07 -16.99
N ALA A 87 -6.98 -13.31 -16.57
CA ALA A 87 -6.93 -13.66 -15.14
C ALA A 87 -5.67 -13.08 -14.47
N GLY A 88 -5.83 -12.45 -13.31
CA GLY A 88 -4.74 -11.89 -12.52
C GLY A 88 -5.21 -10.72 -11.66
N HIS A 89 -4.29 -10.11 -10.90
CA HIS A 89 -4.54 -8.86 -10.17
C HIS A 89 -4.20 -7.62 -11.00
N CYS A 90 -4.39 -6.42 -10.46
CA CYS A 90 -4.05 -5.16 -11.14
C CYS A 90 -2.62 -5.19 -11.72
N MET A 91 -2.45 -4.81 -12.98
CA MET A 91 -1.19 -4.86 -13.76
C MET A 91 -0.39 -3.55 -13.76
N VAL A 92 -0.56 -2.78 -12.69
CA VAL A 92 0.25 -1.61 -12.35
C VAL A 92 0.96 -1.88 -11.03
N MET A 93 1.81 -0.96 -10.57
CA MET A 93 2.40 -0.98 -9.23
C MET A 93 1.37 -0.55 -8.15
N GLY A 94 0.23 -1.22 -8.16
CA GLY A 94 -0.83 -1.12 -7.15
C GLY A 94 -0.59 -2.05 -5.97
N THR A 95 -1.52 -2.08 -5.01
CA THR A 95 -1.32 -2.81 -3.75
C THR A 95 -1.04 -4.30 -3.95
N ALA A 96 -1.76 -4.99 -4.84
CA ALA A 96 -1.49 -6.40 -5.14
C ALA A 96 -0.04 -6.66 -5.60
N SER A 97 0.43 -5.93 -6.62
CA SER A 97 1.80 -6.05 -7.14
C SER A 97 2.85 -5.63 -6.10
N THR A 98 2.59 -4.56 -5.35
CA THR A 98 3.46 -4.13 -4.25
C THR A 98 3.55 -5.21 -3.18
N MET A 99 2.43 -5.76 -2.70
CA MET A 99 2.45 -6.79 -1.66
C MET A 99 3.05 -8.11 -2.15
N ALA A 100 2.88 -8.45 -3.43
CA ALA A 100 3.59 -9.57 -4.05
C ALA A 100 5.12 -9.34 -4.02
N ALA A 101 5.56 -8.11 -4.30
CA ALA A 101 6.97 -7.73 -4.18
C ALA A 101 7.46 -7.72 -2.72
N MET A 102 6.63 -7.29 -1.77
CA MET A 102 6.97 -7.32 -0.35
C MET A 102 7.15 -8.75 0.15
N ALA A 103 6.28 -9.68 -0.25
CA ALA A 103 6.41 -11.09 0.11
C ALA A 103 7.74 -11.69 -0.39
N GLU A 104 8.17 -11.32 -1.60
CA GLU A 104 9.45 -11.77 -2.15
C GLU A 104 10.65 -11.08 -1.50
N ALA A 105 10.61 -9.76 -1.27
CA ALA A 105 11.68 -9.01 -0.60
C ALA A 105 11.86 -9.40 0.87
N LEU A 106 10.77 -9.78 1.55
CA LEU A 106 10.80 -10.39 2.89
C LEU A 106 11.38 -11.80 2.87
N GLY A 107 11.48 -12.44 1.70
CA GLY A 107 11.98 -13.81 1.57
C GLY A 107 10.93 -14.91 1.77
N MET A 108 9.62 -14.59 1.75
CA MET A 108 8.53 -15.55 1.98
C MET A 108 8.05 -16.28 0.73
N THR A 109 8.68 -16.04 -0.43
CA THR A 109 8.37 -16.67 -1.71
C THR A 109 9.64 -17.20 -2.36
N LEU A 110 9.50 -18.07 -3.37
CA LEU A 110 10.64 -18.32 -4.27
C LEU A 110 10.99 -17.03 -5.07
N PRO A 111 12.27 -16.84 -5.46
CA PRO A 111 12.68 -15.69 -6.28
C PRO A 111 11.93 -15.63 -7.62
N GLY A 112 11.60 -14.42 -8.06
CA GLY A 112 10.83 -14.14 -9.27
C GLY A 112 9.32 -14.22 -9.10
N ASN A 113 8.81 -14.54 -7.90
CA ASN A 113 7.38 -14.68 -7.64
C ASN A 113 6.56 -13.44 -7.99
N ALA A 114 7.04 -12.24 -7.68
CA ALA A 114 6.21 -11.04 -7.65
C ALA A 114 5.68 -10.61 -9.03
N ALA A 115 6.47 -10.83 -10.09
CA ALA A 115 6.23 -10.19 -11.38
C ALA A 115 5.60 -11.11 -12.44
N ILE A 116 5.70 -12.44 -12.33
CA ILE A 116 5.22 -13.36 -13.38
C ILE A 116 3.71 -13.15 -13.62
N PRO A 117 3.26 -12.78 -14.83
CA PRO A 117 1.83 -12.62 -15.13
C PRO A 117 1.02 -13.87 -14.83
N GLY A 118 -0.22 -13.69 -14.39
CA GLY A 118 -1.10 -14.81 -14.04
C GLY A 118 -1.27 -15.85 -15.16
N PRO A 119 -1.45 -15.43 -16.43
CA PRO A 119 -1.57 -16.35 -17.55
C PRO A 119 -0.25 -16.92 -18.10
N ASP A 120 0.91 -16.50 -17.58
CA ASP A 120 2.21 -17.00 -18.06
C ASP A 120 2.45 -18.44 -17.55
N SER A 121 2.95 -19.33 -18.42
CA SER A 121 3.19 -20.73 -18.06
C SER A 121 4.15 -20.90 -16.87
N ARG A 122 5.09 -19.97 -16.68
CA ARG A 122 6.05 -19.97 -15.57
C ARG A 122 5.37 -19.76 -14.21
N ARG A 123 4.15 -19.20 -14.16
CA ARG A 123 3.38 -19.08 -12.91
C ARG A 123 3.03 -20.44 -12.35
N LEU A 124 2.60 -21.37 -13.21
CA LEU A 124 2.30 -22.75 -12.81
C LEU A 124 3.55 -23.52 -12.42
N VAL A 125 4.66 -23.31 -13.15
CA VAL A 125 5.97 -23.90 -12.79
C VAL A 125 6.40 -23.44 -11.40
N LEU A 126 6.30 -22.15 -11.10
CA LEU A 126 6.65 -21.61 -9.78
C LEU A 126 5.77 -22.19 -8.67
N ALA A 127 4.48 -22.37 -8.93
CA ALA A 127 3.55 -22.98 -7.97
C ALA A 127 3.95 -24.42 -7.65
N GLU A 128 4.30 -25.21 -8.67
CA GLU A 128 4.79 -26.59 -8.49
C GLU A 128 6.10 -26.63 -7.69
N LEU A 129 7.07 -25.78 -8.04
CA LEU A 129 8.34 -25.68 -7.31
C LEU A 129 8.12 -25.27 -5.85
N SER A 130 7.16 -24.39 -5.59
CA SER A 130 6.81 -23.97 -4.22
C SER A 130 6.17 -25.10 -3.43
N GLY A 131 5.37 -25.96 -4.08
CA GLY A 131 4.85 -27.19 -3.46
C GLY A 131 5.97 -28.16 -3.06
N ARG A 132 6.94 -28.39 -3.95
CA ARG A 132 8.14 -29.20 -3.62
C ARG A 132 8.90 -28.60 -2.44
N ARG A 133 9.10 -27.27 -2.46
CA ARG A 133 9.78 -26.58 -1.37
C ARG A 133 9.02 -26.67 -0.04
N ALA A 134 7.69 -26.60 -0.06
CA ALA A 134 6.88 -26.73 1.15
C ALA A 134 7.07 -28.10 1.83
N VAL A 135 7.22 -29.18 1.05
CA VAL A 135 7.53 -30.51 1.59
C VAL A 135 8.93 -30.54 2.21
N GLU A 136 9.93 -29.94 1.57
CA GLU A 136 11.28 -29.82 2.16
C GLU A 136 11.26 -29.06 3.49
N LEU A 137 10.49 -27.97 3.56
CA LEU A 137 10.31 -27.18 4.79
C LEU A 137 9.66 -28.01 5.90
N ALA A 138 8.62 -28.79 5.58
CA ALA A 138 7.94 -29.66 6.54
C ALA A 138 8.90 -30.71 7.11
N LEU A 139 9.67 -31.38 6.25
CA LEU A 139 10.62 -32.41 6.65
C LEU A 139 11.77 -31.86 7.50
N ALA A 140 12.26 -30.66 7.17
CA ALA A 140 13.31 -29.98 7.92
C ALA A 140 12.81 -29.30 9.20
N GLY A 141 11.50 -29.02 9.30
CA GLY A 141 10.90 -28.24 10.38
C GLY A 141 11.16 -26.73 10.30
N GLY A 142 11.57 -26.22 9.14
CA GLY A 142 11.90 -24.81 8.90
C GLY A 142 12.64 -24.54 7.58
N PRO A 143 13.01 -23.28 7.30
CA PRO A 143 12.79 -22.11 8.16
C PRO A 143 11.32 -21.75 8.34
N ARG A 144 10.99 -21.26 9.54
CA ARG A 144 9.67 -20.74 9.93
C ARG A 144 9.54 -19.26 9.60
N PRO A 145 8.30 -18.71 9.55
CA PRO A 145 8.10 -17.28 9.38
C PRO A 145 8.92 -16.42 10.34
N SER A 146 9.06 -16.80 11.62
CA SER A 146 9.87 -16.03 12.58
C SER A 146 11.38 -16.04 12.32
N GLU A 147 11.90 -17.01 11.58
CA GLU A 147 13.31 -17.09 11.19
C GLU A 147 13.60 -16.23 9.94
N ILE A 148 12.56 -15.91 9.15
CA ILE A 148 12.65 -15.13 7.92
C ILE A 148 12.24 -13.67 8.15
N LEU A 149 11.11 -13.43 8.82
CA LEU A 149 10.50 -12.13 9.08
C LEU A 149 11.20 -11.37 10.22
N THR A 150 12.47 -11.07 9.99
CA THR A 150 13.35 -10.35 10.91
C THR A 150 13.38 -8.86 10.60
N ALA A 151 13.88 -8.02 11.53
CA ALA A 151 14.04 -6.58 11.28
C ALA A 151 14.84 -6.27 9.99
N PRO A 152 15.97 -6.95 9.69
CA PRO A 152 16.64 -6.80 8.39
C PRO A 152 15.77 -7.12 7.17
N ALA A 153 14.90 -8.13 7.24
CA ALA A 153 13.99 -8.46 6.15
C ALA A 153 12.93 -7.38 5.94
N PHE A 154 12.39 -6.81 7.03
CA PHE A 154 11.48 -5.66 6.94
C PHE A 154 12.16 -4.41 6.37
N ASP A 155 13.41 -4.12 6.77
CA ASP A 155 14.18 -3.02 6.18
C ASP A 155 14.39 -3.23 4.68
N ASN A 156 14.71 -4.46 4.24
CA ASN A 156 14.79 -4.82 2.83
C ASN A 156 13.48 -4.61 2.08
N ALA A 157 12.36 -5.03 2.67
CA ALA A 157 11.03 -4.84 2.11
C ALA A 157 10.68 -3.35 1.96
N ILE A 158 10.98 -2.53 2.97
CA ILE A 158 10.79 -1.07 2.88
C ILE A 158 11.62 -0.49 1.74
N ARG A 159 12.92 -0.80 1.65
CA ARG A 159 13.76 -0.31 0.54
C ARG A 159 13.24 -0.77 -0.82
N ALA A 160 12.79 -2.02 -0.92
CA ALA A 160 12.15 -2.50 -2.15
C ALA A 160 10.89 -1.69 -2.49
N ASP A 161 10.01 -1.42 -1.53
CA ASP A 161 8.78 -0.61 -1.72
C ASP A 161 9.11 0.80 -2.23
N MET A 162 10.12 1.42 -1.63
CA MET A 162 10.60 2.75 -2.00
C MET A 162 11.16 2.77 -3.43
N ALA A 163 11.96 1.77 -3.80
CA ALA A 163 12.59 1.69 -5.11
C ALA A 163 11.62 1.33 -6.23
N ILE A 164 10.58 0.54 -5.95
CA ILE A 164 9.55 0.21 -6.95
C ILE A 164 8.46 1.27 -7.07
N GLY A 165 8.44 2.27 -6.18
CA GLY A 165 7.38 3.27 -6.12
C GLY A 165 6.04 2.63 -5.76
N GLY A 166 6.04 1.78 -4.74
CA GLY A 166 4.93 0.94 -4.36
C GLY A 166 3.70 1.68 -3.79
N SER A 167 2.71 0.90 -3.38
CA SER A 167 1.47 1.38 -2.80
C SER A 167 1.66 1.86 -1.37
N THR A 168 1.07 2.99 -0.99
CA THR A 168 1.08 3.47 0.41
C THR A 168 0.44 2.47 1.39
N ASN A 169 -0.47 1.62 0.90
CA ASN A 169 -1.06 0.55 1.69
C ASN A 169 -0.02 -0.48 2.19
N ALA A 170 1.15 -0.60 1.53
CA ALA A 170 2.21 -1.48 1.97
C ALA A 170 2.72 -1.09 3.37
N ILE A 171 2.72 0.19 3.72
CA ILE A 171 3.10 0.67 5.05
C ILE A 171 2.20 0.06 6.12
N VAL A 172 0.87 0.19 5.96
CA VAL A 172 -0.11 -0.39 6.89
C VAL A 172 0.06 -1.91 6.98
N HIS A 173 0.25 -2.58 5.85
CA HIS A 173 0.40 -4.03 5.78
C HIS A 173 1.71 -4.55 6.39
N LEU A 174 2.83 -3.87 6.17
CA LEU A 174 4.12 -4.22 6.75
C LEU A 174 4.12 -3.98 8.26
N VAL A 175 3.54 -2.88 8.75
CA VAL A 175 3.40 -2.63 10.20
C VAL A 175 2.54 -3.71 10.86
N ALA A 176 1.42 -4.09 10.24
CA ALA A 176 0.56 -5.15 10.76
C ALA A 176 1.30 -6.51 10.80
N LEU A 177 2.00 -6.86 9.71
CA LEU A 177 2.77 -8.09 9.64
C LEU A 177 3.92 -8.11 10.66
N ALA A 178 4.64 -7.00 10.81
CA ALA A 178 5.70 -6.84 11.80
C ALA A 178 5.16 -7.00 13.23
N GLY A 179 3.96 -6.48 13.51
CA GLY A 179 3.26 -6.70 14.78
C GLY A 179 2.91 -8.16 15.06
N ARG A 180 2.68 -8.99 14.02
CA ARG A 180 2.52 -10.46 14.17
C ARG A 180 3.86 -11.18 14.33
N ALA A 181 4.91 -10.68 13.69
CA ALA A 181 6.27 -11.20 13.80
C ALA A 181 7.01 -10.69 15.06
N GLU A 182 6.38 -9.83 15.86
CA GLU A 182 6.95 -9.20 17.06
C GLU A 182 8.19 -8.34 16.75
N VAL A 183 8.22 -7.74 15.55
CA VAL A 183 9.25 -6.82 15.10
C VAL A 183 8.73 -5.38 15.24
N PRO A 184 9.40 -4.49 16.01
CA PRO A 184 9.05 -3.07 16.04
C PRO A 184 9.32 -2.42 14.69
N LEU A 185 8.30 -1.78 14.11
CA LEU A 185 8.41 -1.10 12.81
C LEU A 185 7.74 0.28 12.84
N PRO A 186 8.35 1.29 13.51
CA PRO A 186 7.78 2.62 13.61
C PRO A 186 7.76 3.33 12.25
N LEU A 187 6.78 4.22 12.02
CA LEU A 187 6.71 4.99 10.77
C LEU A 187 7.98 5.79 10.47
N ALA A 188 8.69 6.27 11.49
CA ALA A 188 9.96 6.97 11.31
C ALA A 188 11.00 6.14 10.51
N ARG A 189 10.99 4.81 10.69
CA ARG A 189 11.90 3.91 9.96
C ARG A 189 11.64 3.92 8.45
N PHE A 190 10.38 4.06 8.03
CA PHE A 190 10.04 4.20 6.62
C PHE A 190 10.61 5.48 6.02
N ASP A 191 10.56 6.61 6.73
CA ASP A 191 11.14 7.87 6.23
C ASP A 191 12.67 7.83 6.15
N GLU A 192 13.33 7.28 7.17
CA GLU A 192 14.79 7.09 7.20
C GLU A 192 15.28 6.30 5.98
N LEU A 193 14.61 5.19 5.66
CA LEU A 193 14.96 4.34 4.53
C LEU A 193 14.55 4.98 3.20
N SER A 194 13.41 5.67 3.14
CA SER A 194 12.95 6.39 1.95
C SER A 194 13.97 7.45 1.49
N ARG A 195 14.52 8.24 2.41
CA ARG A 195 15.52 9.28 2.11
C ARG A 195 16.80 8.75 1.47
N THR A 196 17.12 7.49 1.70
CA THR A 196 18.38 6.87 1.24
C THR A 196 18.16 5.80 0.19
N THR A 197 16.95 5.70 -0.37
CA THR A 197 16.62 4.70 -1.38
C THR A 197 16.12 5.39 -2.64
N PRO A 198 16.81 5.25 -3.78
CA PRO A 198 16.35 5.85 -5.02
C PRO A 198 15.16 5.11 -5.63
N LEU A 199 14.31 5.83 -6.36
CA LEU A 199 13.23 5.27 -7.16
C LEU A 199 13.79 4.70 -8.48
N LEU A 200 13.63 3.40 -8.72
CA LEU A 200 14.23 2.69 -9.86
C LEU A 200 13.22 2.22 -10.90
N VAL A 201 11.97 1.95 -10.54
CA VAL A 201 11.03 1.25 -11.43
C VAL A 201 10.08 2.23 -12.13
N ASN A 202 10.06 2.17 -13.47
CA ASN A 202 9.24 3.03 -14.34
C ASN A 202 7.89 2.36 -14.67
N VAL A 203 7.07 2.08 -13.66
CA VAL A 203 5.77 1.42 -13.83
C VAL A 203 4.66 2.33 -13.28
N LYS A 204 3.51 2.36 -13.98
CA LYS A 204 2.32 3.09 -13.52
C LYS A 204 1.97 2.70 -12.06
N PRO A 205 1.48 3.63 -11.23
CA PRO A 205 1.10 5.00 -11.56
C PRO A 205 2.26 6.02 -11.53
N SER A 206 3.46 5.64 -11.09
CA SER A 206 4.61 6.56 -11.00
C SER A 206 5.34 6.75 -12.33
N GLY A 207 5.26 5.75 -13.21
CA GLY A 207 5.93 5.71 -14.50
C GLY A 207 4.98 5.43 -15.66
N THR A 208 5.53 4.98 -16.78
CA THR A 208 4.79 4.78 -18.04
C THR A 208 4.46 3.33 -18.34
N HIS A 209 5.28 2.37 -17.88
CA HIS A 209 5.14 0.96 -18.23
C HIS A 209 4.18 0.20 -17.30
N LEU A 210 3.94 -1.08 -17.60
CA LEU A 210 3.06 -1.98 -16.86
C LEU A 210 3.81 -3.19 -16.30
N MET A 211 3.12 -4.02 -15.51
CA MET A 211 3.74 -5.17 -14.84
C MET A 211 4.27 -6.24 -15.81
N GLU A 212 3.71 -6.37 -17.02
CA GLU A 212 4.30 -7.22 -18.07
C GLU A 212 5.71 -6.76 -18.45
N ASP A 213 5.89 -5.45 -18.68
CA ASP A 213 7.19 -4.88 -19.02
C ASP A 213 8.18 -5.08 -17.87
N PHE A 214 7.72 -4.89 -16.63
CA PHE A 214 8.52 -5.12 -15.43
C PHE A 214 9.02 -6.55 -15.32
N PHE A 215 8.14 -7.52 -15.57
CA PHE A 215 8.50 -8.92 -15.61
C PHE A 215 9.54 -9.22 -16.69
N HIS A 216 9.31 -8.77 -17.92
CA HIS A 216 10.23 -8.97 -19.04
C HIS A 216 11.59 -8.28 -18.81
N ALA A 217 11.62 -7.15 -18.10
CA ALA A 217 12.83 -6.45 -17.73
C ALA A 217 13.69 -7.20 -16.69
N GLY A 218 13.16 -8.23 -16.02
CA GLY A 218 13.86 -9.00 -14.98
C GLY A 218 13.13 -9.05 -13.63
N GLY A 219 12.01 -8.31 -13.50
CA GLY A 219 11.16 -8.31 -12.31
C GLY A 219 11.87 -7.81 -11.05
N LEU A 220 11.33 -8.20 -9.90
CA LEU A 220 11.88 -7.80 -8.60
C LEU A 220 13.32 -8.30 -8.36
N PRO A 221 13.74 -9.51 -8.77
CA PRO A 221 15.13 -9.93 -8.61
C PRO A 221 16.15 -8.95 -9.19
N ALA A 222 15.86 -8.36 -10.36
CA ALA A 222 16.74 -7.36 -10.97
C ALA A 222 16.81 -6.06 -10.13
N VAL A 223 15.67 -5.61 -9.58
CA VAL A 223 15.63 -4.45 -8.67
C VAL A 223 16.43 -4.72 -7.39
N LEU A 224 16.21 -5.87 -6.75
CA LEU A 224 16.90 -6.23 -5.52
C LEU A 224 18.40 -6.37 -5.72
N ARG A 225 18.84 -6.88 -6.88
CA ARG A 225 20.25 -6.92 -7.25
C ARG A 225 20.87 -5.52 -7.31
N GLU A 226 20.22 -4.58 -7.99
CA GLU A 226 20.68 -3.18 -8.06
C GLU A 226 20.74 -2.53 -6.67
N LEU A 227 19.80 -2.88 -5.78
CA LEU A 227 19.72 -2.37 -4.42
C LEU A 227 20.65 -3.06 -3.42
N LEU A 228 21.31 -4.17 -3.76
CA LEU A 228 22.14 -4.94 -2.81
C LEU A 228 23.09 -4.09 -1.94
N PRO A 229 23.75 -3.03 -2.45
CA PRO A 229 24.59 -2.16 -1.61
C PRO A 229 23.85 -1.49 -0.44
N LEU A 230 22.52 -1.41 -0.50
CA LEU A 230 21.64 -0.81 0.51
C LEU A 230 20.86 -1.87 1.32
N LEU A 231 20.90 -3.14 0.90
CA LEU A 231 20.10 -4.22 1.49
C LEU A 231 20.94 -5.07 2.46
N HIS A 232 20.24 -5.70 3.39
CA HIS A 232 20.77 -6.79 4.19
C HIS A 232 20.81 -8.07 3.35
N GLY A 233 21.89 -8.25 2.59
CA GLY A 233 22.06 -9.36 1.65
C GLY A 233 22.01 -10.75 2.29
N ASP A 234 22.47 -10.88 3.54
CA ASP A 234 22.50 -12.15 4.28
C ASP A 234 21.13 -12.59 4.82
N ALA A 235 20.08 -11.78 4.65
CA ALA A 235 18.73 -12.11 5.11
C ALA A 235 18.28 -13.46 4.53
N LEU A 236 17.88 -14.38 5.41
CA LEU A 236 17.41 -15.71 5.05
C LEU A 236 16.11 -15.64 4.26
N THR A 237 15.97 -16.48 3.25
CA THR A 237 14.72 -16.64 2.50
C THR A 237 14.20 -18.07 2.62
N VAL A 238 12.94 -18.27 2.21
CA VAL A 238 12.21 -19.53 2.35
C VAL A 238 12.87 -20.70 1.63
N ASN A 239 13.70 -20.45 0.60
CA ASN A 239 14.46 -21.50 -0.09
C ASN A 239 15.75 -21.92 0.64
N GLY A 240 16.02 -21.36 1.82
CA GLY A 240 17.20 -21.65 2.64
C GLY A 240 18.47 -20.88 2.23
N ARG A 241 18.39 -19.99 1.23
CA ARG A 241 19.51 -19.15 0.78
C ARG A 241 19.34 -17.72 1.25
N SER A 242 20.44 -16.97 1.22
CA SER A 242 20.44 -15.53 1.45
C SER A 242 19.74 -14.78 0.31
N LEU A 243 19.26 -13.56 0.60
CA LEU A 243 18.71 -12.67 -0.43
C LEU A 243 19.75 -12.38 -1.53
N ALA A 244 21.00 -12.12 -1.15
CA ALA A 244 22.10 -11.85 -2.08
C ALA A 244 22.37 -13.04 -3.02
N ASP A 245 22.39 -14.26 -2.52
CA ASP A 245 22.57 -15.46 -3.34
C ASP A 245 21.45 -15.63 -4.37
N ASN A 246 20.22 -15.32 -3.99
CA ASN A 246 19.06 -15.47 -4.85
C ASN A 246 19.06 -14.48 -6.02
N VAL A 247 19.62 -13.28 -5.84
CA VAL A 247 19.55 -12.20 -6.85
C VAL A 247 20.88 -11.95 -7.55
N ARG A 248 21.98 -12.61 -7.14
CA ARG A 248 23.33 -12.42 -7.69
C ARG A 248 23.37 -12.42 -9.22
N ASP A 249 22.66 -13.35 -9.84
CA ASP A 249 22.67 -13.57 -11.29
C ASP A 249 21.45 -12.95 -12.00
N ALA A 250 20.60 -12.21 -11.30
CA ALA A 250 19.40 -11.60 -11.86
C ALA A 250 19.76 -10.46 -12.82
N ALA A 251 19.57 -10.64 -14.13
CA ALA A 251 19.86 -9.62 -15.13
C ALA A 251 18.70 -8.63 -15.31
N CYS A 252 19.03 -7.36 -15.54
CA CYS A 252 18.10 -6.36 -16.05
C CYS A 252 18.17 -6.33 -17.59
N TRP A 253 17.08 -6.66 -18.26
CA TRP A 253 17.00 -6.74 -19.72
C TRP A 253 16.45 -5.47 -20.36
N ASN A 254 15.84 -4.58 -19.59
CA ASN A 254 15.33 -3.30 -20.08
C ASN A 254 15.57 -2.18 -19.05
N PRO A 255 16.65 -1.40 -19.20
CA PRO A 255 16.98 -0.32 -18.27
C PRO A 255 16.02 0.87 -18.34
N ASP A 256 15.09 0.93 -19.31
CA ASP A 256 14.03 1.95 -19.34
C ASP A 256 12.89 1.62 -18.35
N VAL A 257 12.71 0.33 -18.03
CA VAL A 257 11.71 -0.15 -17.06
C VAL A 257 12.30 -0.25 -15.66
N ILE A 258 13.54 -0.76 -15.54
CA ILE A 258 14.27 -0.88 -14.27
C ILE A 258 15.56 -0.08 -14.39
N ARG A 259 15.60 1.11 -13.78
CA ARG A 259 16.75 2.00 -13.84
C ARG A 259 17.92 1.45 -13.03
N PRO A 260 19.17 1.62 -13.50
CA PRO A 260 20.35 1.31 -12.69
C PRO A 260 20.49 2.28 -11.53
N LEU A 261 21.14 1.86 -10.44
CA LEU A 261 21.28 2.67 -9.22
C LEU A 261 21.93 4.05 -9.46
N GLY A 262 22.85 4.14 -10.42
CA GLY A 262 23.54 5.39 -10.79
C GLY A 262 22.72 6.33 -11.68
N MET A 263 21.57 5.91 -12.21
CA MET A 263 20.69 6.73 -13.05
C MET A 263 19.20 6.50 -12.71
N PRO A 264 18.81 6.74 -11.45
CA PRO A 264 17.46 6.44 -10.98
C PRO A 264 16.42 7.41 -11.57
N LEU A 265 15.13 7.10 -11.42
CA LEU A 265 14.03 8.02 -11.77
C LEU A 265 13.94 9.19 -10.78
N GLY A 266 14.26 8.93 -9.52
CA GLY A 266 14.26 9.93 -8.45
C GLY A 266 15.29 9.58 -7.39
N PRO A 267 15.89 10.59 -6.73
CA PRO A 267 16.96 10.38 -5.75
C PRO A 267 16.46 9.80 -4.41
N GLU A 268 15.16 9.93 -4.12
CA GLU A 268 14.52 9.45 -2.89
C GLU A 268 13.35 8.51 -3.22
N GLY A 269 12.91 7.77 -2.21
CA GLY A 269 11.93 6.70 -2.31
C GLY A 269 10.55 7.18 -2.78
N GLY A 270 9.72 6.25 -3.24
CA GLY A 270 8.41 6.60 -3.79
C GLY A 270 7.41 7.20 -2.79
N THR A 271 7.61 7.02 -1.49
CA THR A 271 6.70 7.47 -0.43
C THR A 271 7.45 8.20 0.68
N VAL A 272 6.84 9.25 1.23
CA VAL A 272 7.35 10.00 2.38
C VAL A 272 6.39 9.92 3.56
N ILE A 273 6.95 10.05 4.77
CA ILE A 273 6.17 10.14 6.01
C ILE A 273 6.15 11.60 6.46
N LEU A 274 4.97 12.17 6.60
CA LEU A 274 4.76 13.53 7.07
C LEU A 274 4.46 13.54 8.56
N SER A 275 4.92 14.58 9.24
CA SER A 275 4.66 14.86 10.65
C SER A 275 4.16 16.29 10.83
N GLY A 276 3.60 16.63 11.98
CA GLY A 276 3.18 18.01 12.29
C GLY A 276 1.91 18.04 13.13
N ASN A 277 1.41 19.23 13.43
CA ASN A 277 0.26 19.38 14.31
C ASN A 277 -1.04 18.80 13.72
N LEU A 278 -1.13 18.63 12.40
CA LEU A 278 -2.29 18.02 11.73
C LEU A 278 -2.26 16.48 11.75
N CYS A 279 -1.06 15.89 11.82
CA CYS A 279 -0.84 14.43 11.80
C CYS A 279 0.25 14.04 12.81
N PRO A 280 -0.02 14.16 14.13
CA PRO A 280 1.00 13.99 15.16
C PRO A 280 1.58 12.57 15.21
N ASP A 281 0.79 11.56 14.84
CA ASP A 281 1.25 10.16 14.77
C ASP A 281 1.67 9.75 13.35
N GLY A 282 1.69 10.71 12.43
CA GLY A 282 2.14 10.55 11.06
C GLY A 282 1.03 10.57 10.02
N ALA A 283 1.44 10.81 8.77
CA ALA A 283 0.66 10.64 7.55
C ALA A 283 1.59 10.24 6.41
N VAL A 284 1.05 9.74 5.31
CA VAL A 284 1.87 9.27 4.18
C VAL A 284 1.50 9.99 2.88
N LEU A 285 2.48 10.25 2.03
CA LEU A 285 2.29 10.81 0.69
C LEU A 285 3.16 10.04 -0.31
N LYS A 286 2.57 9.57 -1.41
CA LYS A 286 3.30 8.92 -2.52
C LYS A 286 3.91 9.98 -3.43
N GLN A 287 5.14 10.39 -3.14
CA GLN A 287 5.79 11.48 -3.86
C GLN A 287 6.11 11.14 -5.32
N SER A 288 6.34 9.85 -5.63
CA SER A 288 6.63 9.41 -6.99
C SER A 288 5.45 9.56 -7.96
N ALA A 289 4.24 9.73 -7.44
CA ALA A 289 3.02 9.91 -8.24
C ALA A 289 2.38 11.28 -8.00
N ALA A 290 3.04 12.20 -7.29
CA ALA A 290 2.54 13.52 -6.95
C ALA A 290 3.19 14.60 -7.82
N SER A 291 2.57 15.78 -7.90
CA SER A 291 3.09 16.91 -8.68
C SER A 291 4.16 17.66 -7.89
N PRO A 292 5.43 17.74 -8.36
CA PRO A 292 6.50 18.44 -7.62
C PRO A 292 6.19 19.91 -7.31
N ALA A 293 5.42 20.57 -8.17
CA ALA A 293 4.98 21.96 -7.97
C ALA A 293 4.08 22.15 -6.71
N LEU A 294 3.49 21.07 -6.18
CA LEU A 294 2.65 21.09 -4.98
C LEU A 294 3.39 20.62 -3.71
N PHE A 295 4.68 20.29 -3.79
CA PHE A 295 5.44 19.77 -2.64
C PHE A 295 5.63 20.80 -1.53
N THR A 296 5.58 22.09 -1.87
CA THR A 296 5.46 23.18 -0.91
C THR A 296 4.21 23.97 -1.25
N HIS A 297 3.13 23.71 -0.53
CA HIS A 297 1.81 24.24 -0.85
C HIS A 297 1.16 24.88 0.37
N ARG A 298 0.44 25.96 0.14
CA ARG A 298 -0.37 26.65 1.15
C ARG A 298 -1.74 26.92 0.54
N GLY A 299 -2.78 26.53 1.24
CA GLY A 299 -4.13 26.66 0.72
C GLY A 299 -5.19 26.63 1.81
N ARG A 300 -6.39 27.08 1.43
CA ARG A 300 -7.57 27.10 2.30
C ARG A 300 -8.18 25.71 2.30
N ALA A 301 -8.54 25.22 3.48
CA ALA A 301 -9.23 23.94 3.64
C ALA A 301 -10.65 24.03 3.12
N VAL A 302 -11.03 23.05 2.30
CA VAL A 302 -12.42 22.76 1.94
C VAL A 302 -12.76 21.40 2.51
N VAL A 303 -13.64 21.37 3.52
CA VAL A 303 -13.87 20.19 4.36
C VAL A 303 -15.09 19.41 3.89
N PHE A 304 -14.95 18.08 3.86
CA PHE A 304 -16.02 17.15 3.56
C PHE A 304 -16.15 16.11 4.67
N ALA A 305 -17.35 15.97 5.21
CA ALA A 305 -17.66 15.01 6.27
C ALA A 305 -18.04 13.65 5.67
N GLY A 306 -17.03 12.84 5.34
CA GLY A 306 -17.20 11.52 4.74
C GLY A 306 -17.61 11.55 3.26
N GLN A 307 -17.72 10.35 2.67
CA GLN A 307 -17.88 10.17 1.22
C GLN A 307 -19.21 10.73 0.67
N ALA A 308 -20.30 10.60 1.43
CA ALA A 308 -21.61 11.08 0.99
C ALA A 308 -21.63 12.61 0.88
N ASP A 309 -20.98 13.30 1.81
CA ASP A 309 -20.84 14.76 1.77
C ASP A 309 -19.98 15.20 0.59
N LEU A 310 -18.82 14.56 0.40
CA LEU A 310 -17.94 14.79 -0.75
C LEU A 310 -18.68 14.65 -2.08
N ALA A 311 -19.35 13.53 -2.30
CA ALA A 311 -20.06 13.24 -3.55
C ALA A 311 -21.16 14.27 -3.87
N ARG A 312 -21.85 14.77 -2.84
CA ARG A 312 -22.92 15.76 -2.99
C ARG A 312 -22.41 17.17 -3.29
N ARG A 313 -21.24 17.53 -2.75
CA ARG A 313 -20.77 18.92 -2.68
C ARG A 313 -19.59 19.25 -3.60
N ILE A 314 -18.78 18.28 -4.03
CA ILE A 314 -17.49 18.55 -4.69
C ILE A 314 -17.61 19.45 -5.95
N ASP A 315 -18.73 19.38 -6.66
CA ASP A 315 -19.00 20.16 -7.87
C ASP A 315 -19.90 21.39 -7.62
N ASP A 316 -20.23 21.70 -6.37
CA ASP A 316 -21.00 22.90 -6.01
C ASP A 316 -20.14 24.18 -6.17
N PRO A 317 -20.50 25.10 -7.08
CA PRO A 317 -19.75 26.34 -7.30
C PRO A 317 -19.73 27.26 -6.06
N ALA A 318 -20.71 27.14 -5.16
CA ALA A 318 -20.79 27.97 -3.94
C ALA A 318 -19.65 27.70 -2.96
N LEU A 319 -18.98 26.55 -3.05
CA LEU A 319 -17.81 26.23 -2.22
C LEU A 319 -16.56 27.03 -2.59
N GLY A 320 -16.53 27.65 -3.77
CA GLY A 320 -15.41 28.50 -4.18
C GLY A 320 -14.07 27.77 -4.35
N ILE A 321 -14.07 26.44 -4.53
CA ILE A 321 -12.86 25.60 -4.64
C ILE A 321 -11.99 26.01 -5.84
N ASP A 322 -10.84 26.61 -5.62
CA ASP A 322 -9.86 26.92 -6.67
C ASP A 322 -8.68 25.93 -6.67
N ALA A 323 -7.78 26.04 -7.67
CA ALA A 323 -6.62 25.15 -7.81
C ALA A 323 -5.64 25.22 -6.62
N THR A 324 -5.72 26.26 -5.78
CA THR A 324 -4.88 26.42 -4.59
C THR A 324 -5.51 25.85 -3.33
N SER A 325 -6.79 25.49 -3.38
CA SER A 325 -7.52 24.94 -2.24
C SER A 325 -6.99 23.57 -1.82
N VAL A 326 -7.14 23.25 -0.54
CA VAL A 326 -6.77 21.95 0.05
C VAL A 326 -8.06 21.19 0.37
N LEU A 327 -8.31 20.08 -0.33
CA LEU A 327 -9.50 19.26 -0.04
C LEU A 327 -9.22 18.39 1.18
N VAL A 328 -10.10 18.45 2.19
CA VAL A 328 -9.96 17.70 3.44
C VAL A 328 -11.15 16.77 3.60
N LEU A 329 -10.92 15.47 3.59
CA LEU A 329 -11.94 14.45 3.84
C LEU A 329 -11.75 13.89 5.26
N THR A 330 -12.76 14.07 6.10
CA THR A 330 -12.82 13.51 7.45
C THR A 330 -13.75 12.30 7.51
N HIS A 331 -13.77 11.62 8.65
CA HIS A 331 -14.55 10.42 8.91
C HIS A 331 -14.33 9.29 7.89
N ALA A 332 -13.09 9.18 7.37
CA ALA A 332 -12.73 8.18 6.37
C ALA A 332 -11.69 7.16 6.87
N GLY A 333 -11.31 7.24 8.15
CA GLY A 333 -10.38 6.35 8.82
C GLY A 333 -10.93 4.98 9.23
N PRO A 334 -10.12 4.18 9.98
CA PRO A 334 -10.51 2.86 10.45
C PRO A 334 -11.85 2.84 11.16
N LYS A 335 -12.09 3.70 12.16
CA LYS A 335 -13.37 3.74 12.90
C LYS A 335 -14.38 4.68 12.24
N GLY A 336 -13.91 5.72 11.57
CA GLY A 336 -14.76 6.76 10.98
C GLY A 336 -15.62 6.28 9.82
N ALA A 337 -15.08 5.45 8.93
CA ALA A 337 -15.77 5.06 7.70
C ALA A 337 -16.76 3.89 7.85
N PRO A 338 -16.53 2.82 8.63
CA PRO A 338 -15.30 2.17 9.12
C PRO A 338 -14.53 1.36 8.05
N GLY A 339 -13.41 0.74 8.43
CA GLY A 339 -12.60 -0.12 7.56
C GLY A 339 -11.55 0.62 6.73
N MET A 340 -11.43 1.94 6.89
CA MET A 340 -10.46 2.79 6.19
C MET A 340 -10.48 2.60 4.66
N PRO A 341 -11.60 2.93 3.98
CA PRO A 341 -11.77 2.74 2.54
C PRO A 341 -10.82 3.59 1.71
N GLU A 342 -10.72 3.27 0.41
CA GLU A 342 -9.83 3.95 -0.54
C GLU A 342 -10.43 5.25 -1.10
N TRP A 343 -10.93 6.11 -0.22
CA TRP A 343 -11.60 7.37 -0.55
C TRP A 343 -10.67 8.59 -0.57
N GLY A 344 -9.40 8.43 -0.19
CA GLY A 344 -8.46 9.55 -0.05
C GLY A 344 -8.10 10.26 -1.36
N ALA A 345 -8.19 9.56 -2.50
CA ALA A 345 -8.04 10.15 -3.82
C ALA A 345 -9.34 10.87 -4.25
N ALA A 346 -9.73 11.89 -3.48
CA ALA A 346 -10.90 12.71 -3.77
C ALA A 346 -10.83 13.28 -5.21
N PRO A 347 -11.96 13.31 -5.94
CA PRO A 347 -11.98 13.81 -7.30
C PRO A 347 -11.73 15.32 -7.32
N ILE A 348 -11.04 15.79 -8.36
CA ILE A 348 -10.90 17.23 -8.64
C ILE A 348 -12.26 17.75 -9.13
N PRO A 349 -12.75 18.91 -8.69
CA PRO A 349 -13.99 19.50 -9.21
C PRO A 349 -14.01 19.54 -10.74
N ALA A 350 -15.13 19.17 -11.37
CA ALA A 350 -15.27 19.08 -12.82
C ALA A 350 -14.95 20.42 -13.50
N ARG A 351 -15.33 21.54 -12.87
CA ARG A 351 -15.00 22.89 -13.35
C ARG A 351 -13.49 23.13 -13.46
N LEU A 352 -12.69 22.59 -12.53
CA LEU A 352 -11.23 22.74 -12.52
C LEU A 352 -10.58 21.79 -13.54
N LEU A 353 -11.11 20.57 -13.69
CA LEU A 353 -10.69 19.64 -14.75
C LEU A 353 -10.89 20.24 -16.16
N LYS A 354 -12.00 20.95 -16.38
CA LYS A 354 -12.27 21.69 -17.64
C LYS A 354 -11.30 22.86 -17.86
N GLN A 355 -10.74 23.42 -16.79
CA GLN A 355 -9.71 24.46 -16.83
C GLN A 355 -8.28 23.90 -16.96
N GLY A 356 -8.12 22.57 -17.05
CA GLY A 356 -6.83 21.91 -17.18
C GLY A 356 -6.10 21.63 -15.86
N VAL A 357 -6.76 21.81 -14.71
CA VAL A 357 -6.20 21.41 -13.41
C VAL A 357 -6.29 19.89 -13.28
N THR A 358 -5.14 19.23 -13.19
CA THR A 358 -5.04 17.77 -13.12
C THR A 358 -4.57 17.24 -11.77
N ASP A 359 -4.15 18.12 -10.86
CA ASP A 359 -3.76 17.77 -9.49
C ASP A 359 -4.11 18.88 -8.49
N MET A 360 -4.37 18.48 -7.25
CA MET A 360 -4.65 19.35 -6.10
C MET A 360 -4.20 18.64 -4.82
N VAL A 361 -3.84 19.40 -3.79
CA VAL A 361 -3.54 18.85 -2.47
C VAL A 361 -4.82 18.32 -1.82
N ARG A 362 -4.81 17.03 -1.47
CA ARG A 362 -5.93 16.31 -0.84
C ARG A 362 -5.44 15.62 0.43
N ILE A 363 -6.18 15.75 1.53
CA ILE A 363 -5.80 15.20 2.84
C ILE A 363 -6.95 14.37 3.39
N SER A 364 -6.66 13.19 3.90
CA SER A 364 -7.64 12.40 4.64
C SER A 364 -7.02 11.42 5.63
N ASP A 365 -7.84 10.96 6.57
CA ASP A 365 -7.58 9.79 7.39
C ASP A 365 -7.87 8.46 6.64
N ALA A 366 -8.17 8.53 5.34
CA ALA A 366 -8.47 7.38 4.50
C ALA A 366 -7.21 6.73 3.91
N ARG A 367 -7.42 5.68 3.11
CA ARG A 367 -6.42 5.15 2.17
C ARG A 367 -6.70 5.63 0.76
N MET A 368 -5.82 5.30 -0.17
CA MET A 368 -6.13 5.32 -1.60
C MET A 368 -5.71 4.00 -2.23
N SER A 369 -6.22 3.73 -3.43
CA SER A 369 -5.73 2.59 -4.20
C SER A 369 -4.26 2.82 -4.58
N GLY A 370 -3.42 1.80 -4.50
CA GLY A 370 -2.02 1.90 -4.95
C GLY A 370 -1.86 2.29 -6.43
N THR A 371 -2.94 2.17 -7.19
CA THR A 371 -3.09 2.58 -8.60
C THR A 371 -3.34 4.09 -8.77
N SER A 372 -3.54 4.82 -7.68
CA SER A 372 -3.87 6.25 -7.71
C SER A 372 -2.62 7.12 -7.84
N TYR A 373 -2.83 8.37 -8.25
CA TYR A 373 -1.80 9.40 -8.40
C TYR A 373 -2.32 10.76 -7.92
N GLY A 374 -1.41 11.73 -7.92
CA GLY A 374 -1.58 13.10 -7.49
C GLY A 374 -1.11 13.35 -6.06
N THR A 375 -1.16 14.61 -5.64
CA THR A 375 -0.63 15.09 -4.36
C THR A 375 -1.61 14.82 -3.22
N VAL A 376 -1.64 13.56 -2.78
CA VAL A 376 -2.59 13.05 -1.79
C VAL A 376 -1.88 12.63 -0.50
N ILE A 377 -2.28 13.21 0.62
CA ILE A 377 -1.88 12.86 1.98
C ILE A 377 -2.93 11.91 2.56
N LEU A 378 -2.47 10.77 3.05
CA LEU A 378 -3.31 9.67 3.51
C LEU A 378 -2.92 9.26 4.93
N HIS A 379 -3.76 8.42 5.52
CA HIS A 379 -3.44 7.73 6.78
C HIS A 379 -3.15 8.71 7.92
N VAL A 380 -3.74 9.92 7.86
CA VAL A 380 -3.58 10.90 8.92
C VAL A 380 -4.00 10.26 10.24
N ALA A 381 -3.03 10.15 11.15
CA ALA A 381 -3.19 9.55 12.45
C ALA A 381 -2.92 10.58 13.57
N PRO A 382 -3.72 10.59 14.65
CA PRO A 382 -4.97 9.84 14.82
C PRO A 382 -6.06 10.28 13.83
N GLU A 383 -6.96 9.35 13.50
CA GLU A 383 -8.08 9.65 12.60
C GLU A 383 -9.05 10.68 13.22
N SER A 384 -9.86 11.31 12.37
CA SER A 384 -10.80 12.33 12.81
C SER A 384 -11.93 11.78 13.70
N ALA A 385 -12.35 10.53 13.50
CA ALA A 385 -13.44 9.91 14.26
C ALA A 385 -13.07 9.63 15.74
N VAL A 386 -11.77 9.61 16.08
CA VAL A 386 -11.28 9.44 17.46
C VAL A 386 -10.77 10.76 18.06
N GLY A 387 -11.06 11.90 17.41
CA GLY A 387 -10.69 13.23 17.91
C GLY A 387 -9.27 13.67 17.55
N GLY A 388 -8.66 13.05 16.53
CA GLY A 388 -7.40 13.50 15.96
C GLY A 388 -7.49 14.95 15.44
N PRO A 389 -6.36 15.66 15.26
CA PRO A 389 -6.37 17.06 14.83
C PRO A 389 -7.12 17.32 13.51
N LEU A 390 -7.19 16.33 12.62
CA LEU A 390 -7.98 16.41 11.39
C LEU A 390 -9.47 16.67 11.66
N ALA A 391 -10.02 16.20 12.79
CA ALA A 391 -11.41 16.46 13.21
C ALA A 391 -11.67 17.93 13.56
N LEU A 392 -10.62 18.71 13.78
CA LEU A 392 -10.69 20.10 14.24
C LEU A 392 -10.59 21.10 13.09
N VAL A 393 -10.27 20.63 11.88
CA VAL A 393 -10.19 21.47 10.68
C VAL A 393 -11.58 22.01 10.36
N ARG A 394 -11.65 23.30 10.03
CA ARG A 394 -12.86 23.99 9.58
C ARG A 394 -12.64 24.60 8.21
N GLU A 395 -13.76 24.87 7.53
CA GLU A 395 -13.77 25.58 6.25
C GLU A 395 -12.95 26.87 6.32
N GLY A 396 -12.08 27.07 5.33
CA GLY A 396 -11.26 28.26 5.22
C GLY A 396 -10.01 28.29 6.09
N ASP A 397 -9.80 27.35 7.01
CA ASP A 397 -8.53 27.23 7.73
C ASP A 397 -7.37 27.06 6.74
N GLU A 398 -6.23 27.64 7.06
CA GLU A 398 -5.07 27.52 6.18
C GLU A 398 -4.23 26.29 6.53
N ILE A 399 -3.91 25.47 5.53
CA ILE A 399 -3.05 24.28 5.67
C ILE A 399 -1.78 24.47 4.85
N GLN A 400 -0.66 24.10 5.43
CA GLN A 400 0.65 24.11 4.78
C GLN A 400 1.21 22.69 4.68
N LEU A 401 1.51 22.28 3.44
CA LEU A 401 2.29 21.09 3.11
C LEU A 401 3.72 21.51 2.78
N ASP A 402 4.69 20.81 3.36
CA ASP A 402 6.12 20.93 3.06
C ASP A 402 6.74 19.52 3.04
N VAL A 403 6.77 18.92 1.86
CA VAL A 403 7.32 17.57 1.62
C VAL A 403 8.82 17.51 1.91
N PRO A 404 9.68 18.46 1.44
CA PRO A 404 11.10 18.46 1.78
C PRO A 404 11.35 18.44 3.30
N ALA A 405 10.60 19.23 4.07
CA ALA A 405 10.72 19.28 5.52
C ALA A 405 9.94 18.17 6.27
N ARG A 406 9.19 17.32 5.55
CA ARG A 406 8.25 16.31 6.10
C ARG A 406 7.22 16.90 7.08
N ARG A 407 6.70 18.07 6.74
CA ARG A 407 5.76 18.82 7.60
C ARG A 407 4.38 18.98 6.97
N LEU A 408 3.37 18.73 7.79
CA LEU A 408 1.97 19.05 7.51
C LEU A 408 1.40 19.87 8.67
N THR A 409 1.08 21.13 8.39
CA THR A 409 0.72 22.10 9.42
C THR A 409 -0.66 22.68 9.19
N LEU A 410 -1.53 22.59 10.20
CA LEU A 410 -2.76 23.37 10.31
C LEU A 410 -2.42 24.72 10.95
N ARG A 411 -2.55 25.82 10.20
CA ARG A 411 -2.17 27.18 10.64
C ARG A 411 -3.28 27.83 11.46
N VAL A 412 -3.60 27.21 12.59
CA VAL A 412 -4.56 27.70 13.57
C VAL A 412 -3.85 27.80 14.92
N PRO A 413 -4.00 28.90 15.68
CA PRO A 413 -3.37 29.04 16.98
C PRO A 413 -3.75 27.91 17.94
N ASP A 414 -2.79 27.45 18.76
CA ASP A 414 -2.98 26.33 19.69
C ASP A 414 -4.16 26.55 20.65
N ALA A 415 -4.39 27.79 21.09
CA ALA A 415 -5.51 28.16 21.94
C ALA A 415 -6.88 27.90 21.26
N GLU A 416 -6.99 28.18 19.96
CA GLU A 416 -8.21 27.89 19.20
C GLU A 416 -8.36 26.38 18.97
N LEU A 417 -7.27 25.66 18.66
CA LEU A 417 -7.32 24.20 18.53
C LEU A 417 -7.73 23.52 19.85
N ALA A 418 -7.23 24.00 20.99
CA ALA A 418 -7.64 23.52 22.31
C ALA A 418 -9.13 23.76 22.55
N ARG A 419 -9.66 24.95 22.20
CA ARG A 419 -11.09 25.26 22.29
C ARG A 419 -11.93 24.33 21.39
N ARG A 420 -11.51 24.10 20.15
CA ARG A 420 -12.18 23.18 19.21
C ARG A 420 -12.20 21.75 19.74
N ARG A 421 -11.08 21.30 20.31
CA ARG A 421 -10.94 19.97 20.91
C ARG A 421 -11.86 19.78 22.12
N ALA A 422 -11.95 20.78 22.99
CA ALA A 422 -12.85 20.74 24.15
C ALA A 422 -14.34 20.70 23.76
N ALA A 423 -14.70 21.25 22.59
CA ALA A 423 -16.05 21.22 22.05
C ALA A 423 -16.33 20.00 21.15
N TRP A 424 -15.34 19.14 20.88
CA TRP A 424 -15.51 18.00 20.00
C TRP A 424 -16.24 16.85 20.71
N THR A 425 -17.20 16.26 20.01
CA THR A 425 -17.93 15.08 20.46
C THR A 425 -17.72 13.92 19.49
N PRO A 426 -17.44 12.70 19.98
CA PRO A 426 -17.27 11.55 19.10
C PRO A 426 -18.58 11.25 18.33
N PRO A 427 -18.49 10.86 17.04
CA PRO A 427 -19.66 10.42 16.29
C PRO A 427 -20.23 9.12 16.89
N PRO A 428 -21.54 8.86 16.69
CA PRO A 428 -22.12 7.58 17.10
C PRO A 428 -21.47 6.43 16.34
N PRO A 429 -21.34 5.24 16.96
CA PRO A 429 -20.73 4.09 16.30
C PRO A 429 -21.61 3.59 15.13
N HIS A 430 -20.97 3.21 14.03
CA HIS A 430 -21.65 2.62 12.87
C HIS A 430 -22.29 1.26 13.14
N PHE A 431 -21.76 0.52 14.12
CA PHE A 431 -22.21 -0.83 14.46
C PHE A 431 -22.34 -1.00 15.97
N THR A 432 -23.41 -1.64 16.41
CA THR A 432 -23.68 -1.94 17.83
C THR A 432 -23.50 -3.42 18.18
N SER A 433 -23.42 -4.32 17.20
CA SER A 433 -23.18 -5.75 17.37
C SER A 433 -22.46 -6.39 16.17
N GLY A 434 -22.12 -7.68 16.26
CA GLY A 434 -21.51 -8.46 15.17
C GLY A 434 -20.05 -8.10 14.87
N TRP A 435 -19.56 -8.52 13.70
CA TRP A 435 -18.19 -8.23 13.25
C TRP A 435 -17.85 -6.74 13.26
N GLY A 436 -18.79 -5.90 12.81
CA GLY A 436 -18.59 -4.45 12.77
C GLY A 436 -18.33 -3.87 14.16
N ARG A 437 -19.01 -4.38 15.20
CA ARG A 437 -18.77 -3.95 16.57
C ARG A 437 -17.39 -4.40 17.07
N LEU A 438 -17.04 -5.67 16.86
CA LEU A 438 -15.72 -6.22 17.20
C LEU A 438 -14.60 -5.40 16.54
N PHE A 439 -14.77 -5.09 15.25
CA PHE A 439 -13.84 -4.25 14.51
C PHE A 439 -13.70 -2.86 15.14
N LEU A 440 -14.81 -2.16 15.46
CA LEU A 440 -14.75 -0.83 16.06
C LEU A 440 -14.10 -0.80 17.45
N ASP A 441 -14.33 -1.84 18.24
CA ASP A 441 -13.76 -1.95 19.59
C ASP A 441 -12.24 -2.18 19.53
N HIS A 442 -11.77 -3.03 18.61
CA HIS A 442 -10.40 -3.56 18.63
C HIS A 442 -9.44 -3.03 17.56
N VAL A 443 -9.95 -2.37 16.50
CA VAL A 443 -9.08 -1.86 15.43
C VAL A 443 -8.16 -0.75 15.93
N LEU A 444 -6.88 -0.90 15.61
CA LEU A 444 -5.83 0.09 15.85
C LEU A 444 -5.78 1.15 14.74
N GLN A 445 -4.98 2.19 14.94
CA GLN A 445 -4.82 3.28 13.98
C GLN A 445 -3.92 2.88 12.79
N ALA A 446 -3.87 3.72 11.76
CA ALA A 446 -3.13 3.43 10.52
C ALA A 446 -1.62 3.32 10.72
N ASN A 447 -1.04 4.18 11.58
CA ASN A 447 0.35 4.12 12.02
C ASN A 447 0.68 2.82 12.79
N GLU A 448 -0.34 2.09 13.21
CA GLU A 448 -0.27 0.84 13.94
C GLU A 448 -0.69 -0.39 13.11
N GLY A 449 -0.88 -0.19 11.80
CA GLY A 449 -1.17 -1.25 10.84
C GLY A 449 -2.65 -1.62 10.71
N CYS A 450 -3.56 -0.90 11.37
CA CYS A 450 -5.00 -1.23 11.41
C CYS A 450 -5.28 -2.69 11.81
N ASP A 451 -4.39 -3.31 12.58
CA ASP A 451 -4.61 -4.64 13.14
C ASP A 451 -5.58 -4.57 14.33
N PHE A 452 -5.98 -5.72 14.85
CA PHE A 452 -6.66 -5.77 16.14
C PHE A 452 -5.65 -5.85 17.27
N ASP A 453 -5.86 -5.03 18.30
CA ASP A 453 -5.05 -5.02 19.52
C ASP A 453 -4.90 -6.43 20.13
N ILE A 454 -6.00 -7.18 20.21
CA ILE A 454 -6.09 -8.54 20.73
C ILE A 454 -5.46 -9.61 19.81
N LEU A 455 -5.08 -9.25 18.58
CA LEU A 455 -4.46 -10.19 17.63
C LEU A 455 -2.97 -9.93 17.38
N ARG A 456 -2.37 -8.90 17.97
CA ARG A 456 -0.91 -8.69 17.90
C ARG A 456 -0.13 -9.86 18.53
N GLY A 457 1.11 -10.03 18.11
CA GLY A 457 2.01 -11.09 18.59
C GLY A 457 1.74 -12.48 18.02
N ARG A 458 2.64 -13.42 18.38
CA ARG A 458 2.57 -14.82 17.95
C ARG A 458 1.80 -15.69 18.94
N ARG A 459 1.16 -16.72 18.42
CA ARG A 459 0.51 -17.82 19.15
C ARG A 459 0.92 -19.12 18.44
N PRO A 460 2.21 -19.52 18.57
CA PRO A 460 2.79 -20.57 17.75
C PRO A 460 2.12 -21.92 18.03
N VAL A 461 2.05 -22.79 17.02
CA VAL A 461 1.64 -24.19 17.21
C VAL A 461 2.61 -24.87 18.16
N THR A 462 2.12 -25.38 19.29
CA THR A 462 2.93 -26.20 20.18
C THR A 462 2.75 -27.68 19.82
N ARG A 463 3.82 -28.49 19.89
CA ARG A 463 3.73 -29.94 19.61
C ARG A 463 2.74 -30.68 20.52
N ALA A 464 2.41 -30.14 21.70
CA ALA A 464 1.37 -30.71 22.55
C ALA A 464 -0.04 -30.59 21.95
N GLU A 465 -0.29 -29.57 21.12
CA GLU A 465 -1.57 -29.36 20.43
C GLU A 465 -1.69 -30.20 19.14
N SER A 466 -0.56 -30.56 18.49
CA SER A 466 -0.56 -31.43 17.31
C SER A 466 -0.59 -32.92 17.66
N VAL A 467 -0.29 -33.26 18.91
CA VAL A 467 -0.26 -34.62 19.45
C VAL A 467 -1.48 -34.82 20.37
N LEU A 468 -2.68 -34.60 19.84
CA LEU A 468 -3.75 -35.55 20.16
C LEU A 468 -3.33 -36.85 19.48
N GLU A 469 -2.57 -37.65 20.24
CA GLU A 469 -2.04 -38.95 19.83
C GLU A 469 -3.12 -39.72 19.06
N THR A 470 -3.02 -39.71 17.74
CA THR A 470 -3.66 -40.69 16.86
C THR A 470 -2.97 -42.02 17.12
N ARG A 471 -3.22 -42.61 18.29
CA ARG A 471 -3.11 -44.05 18.50
C ARG A 471 -4.30 -44.68 17.80
N LEU A 472 -4.14 -44.95 16.50
CA LEU A 472 -4.93 -45.93 15.76
C LEU A 472 -3.97 -46.85 15.01
#